data_AF-K6WIS9-F1
#
_entry.id   AF-K6WIS9-F1
#
_cell.length_a   1.000
_cell.length_b   1.000
_cell.length_c   1.000
_cell.angle_alpha   90.00
_cell.angle_beta   90.00
_cell.angle_gamma   90.00
#
_symmetry.space_group_name_H-M   'P 1'
#
loop_
_entity.id
_entity.type
_entity.pdbx_description
1 polymer ?
#
loop_
_entity_poly.entity_id
_entity_poly.type
_entity_poly.pdbx_seq_one_letter_code
_entity_poly.pdbx_strand_id
1 'polypeptide(L)'
;MNDDLRVLPLPIAEWDPSLKNIVDDMHGSPINVHRLMANHPALLQAWWNFRNYSVDGGDLGRRKGELVILRVATRVRAWYEWGAHVERALKVGISREEIERV
;
A
#
# COMPACT_ATOMS: atom_id res chain seq x y z
N MET A 1 15.83 -12.81 26.18
CA MET A 1 15.20 -13.11 24.88
C MET A 1 15.56 -11.96 23.96
N ASN A 2 16.37 -12.22 22.93
CA ASN A 2 16.53 -11.27 21.83
C ASN A 2 15.27 -11.42 20.98
N ASP A 3 14.24 -10.61 21.25
CA ASP A 3 13.13 -10.47 20.33
C ASP A 3 13.64 -9.65 19.14
N ASP A 4 14.21 -10.35 18.15
CA ASP A 4 14.37 -9.78 16.83
C ASP A 4 12.96 -9.63 16.24
N LEU A 5 12.33 -8.47 16.48
CA LEU A 5 11.00 -8.11 15.99
C LEU A 5 10.95 -7.91 14.45
N ARG A 6 11.99 -8.32 13.73
CA ARG A 6 12.06 -8.20 12.28
C ARG A 6 11.17 -9.24 11.62
N VAL A 7 9.96 -8.81 11.25
CA VAL A 7 9.11 -9.52 10.31
C VAL A 7 9.57 -9.18 8.90
N LEU A 8 9.85 -10.20 8.09
CA LEU A 8 10.26 -10.02 6.69
C LEU A 8 9.08 -10.27 5.74
N PRO A 9 9.08 -9.65 4.54
CA PRO A 9 8.09 -9.96 3.51
C PRO A 9 8.09 -11.46 3.14
N LEU A 10 6.92 -12.10 3.24
CA LEU A 10 6.75 -13.52 2.98
C LEU A 10 6.67 -13.80 1.46
N PRO A 11 7.43 -14.78 0.93
CA PRO A 11 7.30 -15.23 -0.46
C PRO A 11 5.87 -15.70 -0.76
N ILE A 12 5.37 -15.42 -1.97
CA ILE A 12 3.98 -15.74 -2.36
C ILE A 12 3.68 -17.24 -2.24
N ALA A 13 4.68 -18.11 -2.48
CA ALA A 13 4.55 -19.56 -2.35
C ALA A 13 4.23 -20.03 -0.92
N GLU A 14 4.50 -19.19 0.09
CA GLU A 14 4.28 -19.48 1.51
C GLU A 14 3.01 -18.80 2.04
N TRP A 15 2.25 -18.08 1.20
CA TRP A 15 1.02 -17.42 1.63
C TRP A 15 -0.05 -18.43 2.01
N ASP A 16 -0.79 -18.10 3.07
CA ASP A 16 -1.95 -18.86 3.49
C ASP A 16 -3.00 -18.90 2.34
N PRO A 17 -3.63 -20.07 2.06
CA PRO A 17 -4.62 -20.21 0.99
C PRO A 17 -5.80 -19.23 1.08
N SER A 18 -6.12 -18.74 2.29
CA SER A 18 -7.15 -17.72 2.49
C SER A 18 -6.85 -16.39 1.80
N LEU A 19 -5.60 -16.14 1.40
CA LEU A 19 -5.17 -14.91 0.71
C LEU A 19 -5.26 -15.01 -0.82
N LYS A 20 -5.80 -16.11 -1.38
CA LYS A 20 -5.85 -16.31 -2.83
C LYS A 20 -6.50 -15.15 -3.59
N ASN A 21 -7.61 -14.60 -3.07
CA ASN A 21 -8.28 -13.45 -3.68
C ASN A 21 -7.36 -12.24 -3.82
N ILE A 22 -6.49 -12.00 -2.83
CA ILE A 22 -5.53 -10.88 -2.84
C ILE A 22 -4.44 -11.10 -3.88
N VAL A 23 -3.98 -12.34 -4.05
CA VAL A 23 -3.02 -12.70 -5.10
C VAL A 23 -3.63 -12.48 -6.48
N ASP A 24 -4.89 -12.90 -6.67
CA ASP A 24 -5.63 -12.74 -7.92
C ASP A 24 -5.85 -11.25 -8.26
N ASP A 25 -6.32 -10.45 -7.28
CA ASP A 25 -6.53 -9.00 -7.41
C ASP A 25 -5.24 -8.25 -7.79
N MET A 26 -4.10 -8.74 -7.31
CA MET A 26 -2.77 -8.18 -7.62
C MET A 26 -2.12 -8.81 -8.86
N HIS A 27 -2.86 -9.60 -9.63
CA HIS A 27 -2.39 -10.29 -10.83
C HIS A 27 -1.11 -11.11 -10.61
N GLY A 28 -1.05 -11.83 -9.49
CA GLY A 28 0.10 -12.64 -9.09
C GLY A 28 1.33 -11.84 -8.64
N SER A 29 1.26 -10.51 -8.59
CA SER A 29 2.37 -9.64 -8.20
C SER A 29 2.06 -8.72 -7.00
N PRO A 30 1.69 -9.26 -5.82
CA PRO A 30 1.58 -8.44 -4.61
C PRO A 30 2.89 -7.71 -4.26
N ILE A 31 2.77 -6.46 -3.83
CA ILE A 31 3.88 -5.60 -3.41
C ILE A 31 4.35 -5.91 -1.97
N ASN A 32 5.48 -5.34 -1.57
CA ASN A 32 6.15 -5.69 -0.31
C ASN A 32 5.28 -5.48 0.94
N VAL A 33 4.43 -4.46 0.99
CA VAL A 33 3.51 -4.28 2.13
C VAL A 33 2.52 -5.45 2.25
N HIS A 34 1.99 -5.96 1.13
CA HIS A 34 1.10 -7.13 1.15
C HIS A 34 1.87 -8.39 1.59
N ARG A 35 3.10 -8.57 1.08
CA ARG A 35 3.98 -9.69 1.49
C ARG A 35 4.35 -9.64 2.98
N LEU A 36 4.57 -8.45 3.53
CA LEU A 36 4.83 -8.27 4.95
C LEU A 36 3.59 -8.63 5.78
N MET A 37 2.42 -8.13 5.39
CA MET A 37 1.16 -8.41 6.09
C MET A 37 0.70 -9.87 5.94
N ALA A 38 1.16 -10.60 4.91
CA ALA A 38 0.86 -12.02 4.74
C ALA A 38 1.38 -12.90 5.88
N ASN A 39 2.32 -12.42 6.71
CA ASN A 39 2.68 -13.06 7.98
C ASN A 39 1.49 -13.13 8.98
N HIS A 40 0.45 -12.32 8.77
CA HIS A 40 -0.79 -12.31 9.55
C HIS A 40 -2.02 -12.34 8.61
N PRO A 41 -2.38 -13.50 8.04
CA PRO A 41 -3.39 -13.60 6.98
C PRO A 41 -4.77 -13.00 7.33
N ALA A 42 -5.25 -13.26 8.55
CA ALA A 42 -6.53 -12.72 9.01
C ALA A 42 -6.54 -11.17 9.03
N LEU A 43 -5.42 -10.55 9.38
CA LEU A 43 -5.26 -9.09 9.37
C LEU A 43 -5.28 -8.55 7.93
N LEU A 44 -4.50 -9.16 7.04
CA LEU A 44 -4.45 -8.74 5.63
C LEU A 44 -5.83 -8.83 4.97
N GLN A 45 -6.59 -9.91 5.23
CA GLN A 45 -7.96 -10.04 4.72
C GLN A 45 -8.91 -8.98 5.27
N ALA A 46 -8.91 -8.76 6.59
CA ALA A 46 -9.78 -7.76 7.20
C ALA A 46 -9.49 -6.33 6.68
N TRP A 47 -8.24 -6.04 6.34
CA TRP A 47 -7.81 -4.74 5.86
C TRP A 47 -8.06 -4.50 4.35
N TRP A 48 -8.12 -5.57 3.55
CA TRP A 48 -8.04 -5.49 2.09
C TRP A 48 -9.02 -4.51 1.44
N ASN A 49 -10.31 -4.63 1.78
CA ASN A 49 -11.35 -3.78 1.20
C ASN A 49 -11.21 -2.31 1.59
N PHE A 50 -10.87 -2.05 2.85
CA PHE A 50 -10.65 -0.69 3.34
C PHE A 50 -9.46 -0.03 2.64
N ARG A 51 -8.36 -0.78 2.48
CA ARG A 51 -7.18 -0.34 1.73
C ARG A 51 -7.53 -0.02 0.28
N ASN A 52 -8.25 -0.89 -0.41
CA ASN A 52 -8.62 -0.67 -1.82
C ASN A 52 -9.48 0.58 -1.98
N TYR A 53 -10.53 0.74 -1.16
CA TYR A 53 -11.36 1.95 -1.18
C TYR A 53 -10.54 3.23 -0.94
N SER A 54 -9.66 3.21 0.06
CA SER A 54 -8.84 4.37 0.43
C SER A 54 -7.81 4.73 -0.66
N VAL A 55 -7.13 3.72 -1.22
CA VAL A 55 -6.06 3.93 -2.19
C VAL A 55 -6.60 4.41 -3.54
N ASP A 56 -7.85 4.08 -3.86
CA ASP A 56 -8.56 4.57 -5.06
C ASP A 56 -9.11 5.99 -4.86
N GLY A 57 -8.93 6.54 -3.65
CA GLY A 57 -9.25 7.91 -3.28
C GLY A 57 -10.62 8.08 -2.62
N GLY A 58 -11.39 7.00 -2.42
CA GLY A 58 -12.72 7.03 -1.84
C GLY A 58 -13.61 8.12 -2.44
N ASP A 59 -14.37 8.80 -1.58
CA ASP A 59 -15.28 9.89 -1.99
C ASP A 59 -14.55 11.16 -2.46
N LEU A 60 -13.24 11.28 -2.19
CA LEU A 60 -12.42 12.40 -2.67
C LEU A 60 -12.06 12.24 -4.16
N GLY A 61 -12.14 11.02 -4.68
CA GLY A 61 -11.67 10.65 -6.01
C GLY A 61 -10.14 10.62 -6.11
N ARG A 62 -9.66 10.01 -7.20
CA ARG A 62 -8.24 9.63 -7.37
C ARG A 62 -7.26 10.78 -7.15
N ARG A 63 -7.47 11.94 -7.78
CA ARG A 63 -6.53 13.08 -7.68
C ARG A 63 -6.37 13.57 -6.24
N LYS A 64 -7.48 13.83 -5.54
CA LYS A 64 -7.42 14.32 -4.15
C LYS A 64 -6.93 13.23 -3.20
N GLY A 65 -7.29 11.97 -3.44
CA GLY A 65 -6.78 10.82 -2.71
C GLY A 65 -5.25 10.76 -2.71
N GLU A 66 -4.62 10.87 -3.88
CA GLU A 66 -3.15 10.86 -3.96
C GLU A 66 -2.50 12.02 -3.19
N LEU A 67 -3.05 13.23 -3.27
CA LEU A 67 -2.53 14.39 -2.51
C LEU A 67 -2.62 14.16 -0.99
N VAL A 68 -3.72 13.57 -0.50
CA VAL A 68 -3.87 13.23 0.91
C VAL A 68 -2.84 12.18 1.31
N ILE A 69 -2.67 11.12 0.52
CA ILE A 69 -1.70 10.05 0.82
C ILE A 69 -0.28 10.60 0.84
N LEU A 70 0.11 11.41 -0.15
CA LEU A 70 1.43 12.05 -0.18
C LEU A 70 1.66 12.95 1.05
N ARG A 71 0.67 13.79 1.42
CA ARG A 71 0.75 14.65 2.61
C ARG A 71 0.90 13.86 3.90
N VAL A 72 0.17 12.75 4.04
CA VAL A 72 0.26 11.89 5.22
C VAL A 72 1.64 11.21 5.25
N ALA A 73 2.10 10.67 4.12
CA ALA A 73 3.38 10.00 4.01
C ALA A 73 4.55 10.93 4.36
N THR A 74 4.55 12.19 3.92
CA THR A 74 5.56 13.18 4.34
C THR A 74 5.47 13.48 5.83
N ARG A 75 4.26 13.65 6.38
CA ARG A 75 4.02 13.95 7.79
C ARG A 75 4.52 12.85 8.73
N VAL A 76 4.35 11.58 8.35
CA VAL A 76 4.78 10.43 9.16
C VAL A 76 6.12 9.84 8.70
N ARG A 77 6.78 10.46 7.71
CA ARG A 77 8.07 10.03 7.13
C ARG A 77 8.03 8.61 6.54
N ALA A 78 6.91 8.22 5.95
CA ALA A 78 6.73 6.93 5.27
C ALA A 78 7.24 6.99 3.82
N TRP A 79 8.56 6.97 3.63
CA TRP A 79 9.17 7.14 2.30
C TRP A 79 8.86 6.01 1.30
N TYR A 80 8.62 4.79 1.80
CA TYR A 80 8.17 3.67 0.97
C TYR A 80 6.81 3.99 0.31
N GLU A 81 5.84 4.44 1.11
CA GLU A 81 4.52 4.85 0.61
C GLU A 81 4.64 6.10 -0.27
N TRP A 82 5.42 7.10 0.16
CA TRP A 82 5.61 8.32 -0.64
C TRP A 82 6.11 8.00 -2.05
N GLY A 83 7.17 7.18 -2.17
CA GLY A 83 7.71 6.81 -3.49
C GLY A 83 6.70 6.09 -4.38
N ALA A 84 5.96 5.11 -3.82
CA ALA A 84 4.92 4.41 -4.56
C ALA A 84 3.80 5.35 -5.05
N HIS A 85 3.45 6.33 -4.22
CA HIS A 85 2.36 7.27 -4.52
C HIS A 85 2.78 8.43 -5.43
N VAL A 86 4.06 8.77 -5.51
CA VAL A 86 4.56 9.71 -6.54
C VAL A 86 4.29 9.18 -7.95
N GLU A 87 4.58 7.89 -8.21
CA GLU A 87 4.31 7.30 -9.52
C GLU A 87 2.82 7.27 -9.86
N ARG A 88 1.95 7.00 -8.87
CA ARG A 88 0.49 7.02 -9.06
C ARG A 88 -0.03 8.43 -9.29
N ALA A 89 0.46 9.41 -8.51
CA ALA A 89 0.11 10.82 -8.64
C ALA A 89 0.40 11.36 -10.05
N LEU A 90 1.58 11.04 -10.60
CA LEU A 90 1.94 11.39 -11.97
C LEU A 90 0.97 10.78 -13.00
N LYS A 91 0.59 9.50 -12.84
CA LYS A 91 -0.37 8.80 -13.72
C LYS A 91 -1.77 9.41 -13.70
N VAL A 92 -2.16 10.10 -12.62
CA VAL A 92 -3.45 10.80 -12.51
C VAL A 92 -3.33 12.31 -12.78
N GLY A 93 -2.20 12.76 -13.34
CA GLY A 93 -1.99 14.12 -13.82
C GLY A 93 -1.65 15.15 -12.74
N ILE A 94 -1.15 14.73 -11.57
CA ILE A 94 -0.56 15.65 -10.59
C ILE A 94 0.87 15.95 -11.02
N SER A 95 1.22 17.22 -11.15
CA SER A 95 2.55 17.61 -11.64
C SER A 95 3.63 17.41 -10.58
N ARG A 96 4.91 17.37 -10.98
CA ARG A 96 6.03 17.30 -10.03
C ARG A 96 6.03 18.49 -9.08
N GLU A 97 5.73 19.68 -9.60
CA GLU A 97 5.65 20.91 -8.82
C GLU A 97 4.51 20.86 -7.79
N GLU A 98 3.41 20.17 -8.09
CA GLU A 98 2.36 19.92 -7.09
C GLU A 98 2.81 18.93 -6.02
N ILE A 99 3.49 17.84 -6.41
CA ILE A 99 4.04 16.83 -5.50
C ILE A 99 5.12 17.43 -4.57
N GLU A 100 5.94 18.34 -5.06
CA GLU A 100 6.98 19.00 -4.26
C GLU A 100 6.40 19.97 -3.20
N ARG A 101 5.11 20.33 -3.32
CA ARG A 101 4.42 21.22 -2.38
C ARG A 101 3.61 20.50 -1.31
N VAL A 102 3.50 19.17 -1.34
CA VAL A 102 2.78 18.40 -0.31
C VAL A 102 3.63 18.10 0.93
#